data_AF-A0A502GNW0-F1
#
_entry.id   AF-A0A502GNW0-F1
#
_cell.length_a   1.000
_cell.length_b   1.000
_cell.length_c   1.000
_cell.angle_alpha   90.00
_cell.angle_beta   90.00
_cell.angle_gamma   90.00
#
_symmetry.space_group_name_H-M   'P 1'
#
loop_
_entity.id
_entity.type
_entity.pdbx_description
1 polymer ?
#
loop_
_entity_poly.entity_id
_entity_poly.type
_entity_poly.pdbx_seq_one_letter_code
_entity_poly.pdbx_strand_id
1 'polypeptide(L)' 'MNEQQNLWLSSYRGYLQAASPLGELSPSDYTEAKEFADSLLKSLIDLNDDLLCQKKENAA' A
#
# COMPACT_ATOMS: atom_id res chain seq x y z
N MET A 1 15.49 -4.03 3.99
CA MET A 1 14.08 -3.62 3.82
C MET A 1 13.42 -4.70 3.00
N ASN A 2 12.34 -5.32 3.49
CA ASN A 2 11.66 -6.41 2.79
C ASN A 2 10.74 -5.86 1.68
N GLU A 3 10.18 -6.73 0.83
CA GLU A 3 9.32 -6.31 -0.30
C GLU A 3 8.09 -5.51 0.16
N GLN A 4 7.45 -5.91 1.25
CA GLN A 4 6.30 -5.21 1.81
C GLN A 4 6.66 -3.79 2.27
N GLN A 5 7.82 -3.62 2.90
CA GLN A 5 8.35 -2.33 3.32
C GLN A 5 8.72 -1.44 2.12
N ASN A 6 9.30 -2.02 1.07
CA ASN A 6 9.62 -1.29 -0.16
C ASN A 6 8.36 -0.81 -0.88
N LEU A 7 7.35 -1.69 -0.99
CA LEU A 7 6.05 -1.38 -1.56
C LEU A 7 5.37 -0.25 -0.77
N TRP A 8 5.32 -0.38 0.55
CA TRP A 8 4.74 0.64 1.43
C TRP A 8 5.40 2.01 1.22
N LEU A 9 6.75 2.06 1.20
CA LEU A 9 7.49 3.29 0.96
C LEU A 9 7.26 3.87 -0.43
N SER A 10 7.12 3.02 -1.45
CA SER A 10 6.82 3.46 -2.81
C SER A 10 5.44 4.11 -2.89
N SER A 11 4.43 3.48 -2.29
CA SER A 11 3.06 4.02 -2.24
C SER A 11 2.99 5.32 -1.46
N TYR A 12 3.65 5.38 -0.30
CA TYR A 12 3.73 6.57 0.53
C TYR A 12 4.35 7.76 -0.22
N ARG A 13 5.50 7.54 -0.87
CA ARG A 13 6.19 8.58 -1.65
C ARG A 13 5.39 8.98 -2.89
N GLY A 14 4.77 8.02 -3.57
CA GLY A 14 3.92 8.30 -4.72
C GLY A 14 2.74 9.20 -4.36
N TYR A 15 2.11 8.95 -3.21
CA TYR A 15 1.05 9.81 -2.70
C TYR A 15 1.56 11.23 -2.43
N LEU A 16 2.65 11.40 -1.66
CA LEU A 16 3.21 12.72 -1.35
C LEU A 16 3.61 13.50 -2.60
N GLN A 17 4.18 12.83 -3.59
CA GLN A 17 4.56 13.46 -4.85
C GLN A 17 3.33 13.93 -5.66
N ALA A 18 2.21 13.20 -5.58
CA ALA A 18 0.97 13.59 -6.24
C ALA A 18 0.23 14.69 -5.48
N ALA A 19 0.21 14.62 -4.15
CA ALA A 19 -0.44 15.58 -3.27
C ALA A 19 0.24 16.96 -3.32
N SER A 20 1.55 16.99 -3.56
CA SER A 20 2.29 18.25 -3.68
C SER A 20 3.13 18.34 -4.96
N PRO A 21 2.49 18.71 -6.09
CA PRO A 21 3.20 18.96 -7.35
C PRO A 21 4.20 20.12 -7.26
N LEU A 22 4.01 21.03 -6.29
CA LEU A 22 4.82 22.24 -6.08
C LEU A 22 5.76 22.14 -4.86
N GLY A 23 5.71 21.05 -4.09
CA GLY A 23 6.61 20.77 -2.96
C GLY A 23 6.17 21.31 -1.58
N GLU A 24 5.03 21.98 -1.48
CA GLU A 24 4.40 22.33 -0.20
C GLU A 24 3.55 21.17 0.32
N LEU A 25 3.99 20.54 1.41
CA LEU A 25 3.25 19.47 2.09
C LEU A 25 2.75 19.98 3.44
N SER A 26 1.47 19.76 3.70
CA SER A 26 0.82 19.96 4.99
C SER A 26 1.00 18.72 5.88
N PRO A 27 0.89 18.84 7.22
CA PRO A 27 0.86 17.70 8.12
C PRO A 27 -0.22 16.64 7.78
N SER A 28 -1.34 17.07 7.21
CA SER A 28 -2.41 16.19 6.72
C SER A 28 -1.94 15.26 5.61
N ASP A 29 -1.14 15.75 4.65
CA ASP A 29 -0.68 14.95 3.51
C ASP A 29 0.16 13.74 3.97
N TYR A 30 0.94 13.90 5.04
CA TYR A 30 1.71 12.79 5.62
C TYR A 30 0.83 11.74 6.30
N THR A 31 -0.29 12.16 6.90
CA THR A 31 -1.27 11.25 7.52
C THR A 31 -2.02 10.49 6.42
N GLU A 32 -2.51 11.20 5.41
CA GLU A 32 -3.23 10.62 4.28
C GLU A 32 -2.34 9.68 3.46
N ALA A 33 -1.08 10.04 3.22
CA ALA A 33 -0.11 9.18 2.55
C ALA A 33 0.15 7.88 3.33
N LYS A 34 0.21 7.97 4.67
CA LYS A 34 0.37 6.81 5.54
C LYS A 34 -0.84 5.90 5.46
N GLU A 35 -2.05 6.45 5.62
CA GLU A 35 -3.30 5.68 5.56
C GLU A 35 -3.49 5.01 4.20
N PHE A 36 -3.14 5.71 3.12
CA PHE A 36 -3.14 5.16 1.77
C PHE A 36 -2.19 3.97 1.63
N ALA A 37 -0.94 4.13 2.07
CA ALA A 37 0.07 3.06 1.99
C ALA A 37 -0.31 1.85 2.86
N ASP A 38 -0.84 2.08 4.06
CA ASP A 38 -1.34 1.03 4.97
C ASP A 38 -2.52 0.27 4.34
N SER A 39 -3.49 0.98 3.75
CA SER A 39 -4.65 0.36 3.09
C SER A 39 -4.24 -0.47 1.88
N LEU A 40 -3.30 0.02 1.06
CA LEU A 40 -2.86 -0.68 -0.14
C LEU A 40 -2.11 -1.97 0.22
N LEU A 41 -1.24 -1.92 1.23
CA LEU A 41 -0.56 -3.10 1.74
C LEU A 41 -1.56 -4.13 2.29
N LYS A 42 -2.55 -3.69 3.07
CA LYS A 42 -3.60 -4.56 3.61
C LYS A 42 -4.39 -5.24 2.49
N SER A 43 -4.86 -4.49 1.50
CA SER A 43 -5.60 -5.05 0.37
C SER A 43 -4.81 -6.10 -0.40
N LEU A 44 -3.49 -5.92 -0.54
CA LEU A 44 -2.64 -6.91 -1.21
C LEU A 44 -2.42 -8.18 -0.39
N ILE A 45 -2.34 -8.05 0.94
CA ILE A 45 -2.29 -9.21 1.85
C ILE A 45 -3.59 -10.00 1.74
N ASP A 46 -4.73 -9.31 1.83
CA ASP A 46 -6.06 -9.92 1.73
C ASP A 46 -6.24 -10.65 0.37
N LEU A 47 -5.84 -10.01 -0.74
CA LEU A 47 -5.87 -10.62 -2.08
C LEU A 47 -4.99 -11.87 -2.19
N ASN A 48 -3.82 -11.85 -1.58
CA ASN A 48 -2.90 -12.97 -1.60
C ASN A 48 -3.46 -14.15 -0.77
N ASP A 49 -4.08 -13.87 0.36
CA ASP A 49 -4.70 -14.88 1.20
C ASP A 49 -5.91 -15.53 0.50
N ASP A 50 -6.75 -14.73 -0.17
CA ASP A 50 -7.87 -15.23 -0.97
C ASP A 50 -7.41 -16.14 -2.11
N LEU A 51 -6.35 -15.75 -2.84
CA LEU A 51 -5.76 -16.56 -3.90
C LEU A 51 -5.20 -17.90 -3.39
N LEU A 52 -4.65 -17.91 -2.18
CA LEU A 52 -4.15 -19.14 -1.55
C LEU A 52 -5.28 -20.07 -1.11
N CYS A 53 -6.40 -19.52 -0.63
CA CYS A 53 -7.60 -20.30 -0.30
C CYS A 53 -8.21 -20.96 -1.55
N GLN A 54 -8.40 -20.20 -2.63
CA GLN A 54 -8.96 -20.72 -3.89
C GLN A 54 -8.10 -21.81 -4.53
N LYS A 55 -6.76 -21.72 -4.40
CA LYS A 55 -5.86 -22.77 -4.88
C LYS A 55 -5.97 -24.08 -4.11
N LYS A 56 -6.29 -24.03 -2.81
CA LYS A 56 -6.48 -25.23 -1.98
C LYS A 56 -7.80 -25.94 -2.29
N GLU A 57 -8.87 -25.18 -2.55
CA GLU A 57 -10.17 -25.74 -2.93
C GLU A 57 -10.16 -26.39 -4.31
N ASN A 58 -9.44 -25.82 -5.28
CA ASN A 58 -9.34 -26.40 -6.63
C ASN A 58 -8.35 -27.57 -6.76
N ALA A 59 -7.60 -27.88 -5.70
CA ALA A 59 -6.64 -28.99 -5.66
C ALA A 59 -7.15 -30.20 -4.87
N ALA A 60 -8.38 -30.15 -4.35
CA ALA A 60 -9.08 -31.23 -3.65
C ALA A 60 -10.11 -31.91 -4.55
#